data_AF-A0A6I7PJ23-F1
#
_entry.id   AF-A0A6I7PJ23-F1
#
_cell.length_a   1.000
_cell.length_b   1.000
_cell.length_c   1.000
_cell.angle_alpha   90.00
_cell.angle_beta   90.00
_cell.angle_gamma   90.00
#
_symmetry.space_group_name_H-M   'P 1'
#
loop_
_entity.id
_entity.type
_entity.pdbx_description
1 polymer ?
#
loop_
_entity_poly.entity_id
_entity_poly.type
_entity_poly.pdbx_seq_one_letter_code
_entity_poly.pdbx_strand_id
1 'polypeptide(L)'
;MEIQNTLAPECCTNRFTARSKDDAIRALAKLAVRSPACAGIAEQTIYDVLAKRESQGSTGFGNEVALPHARIEGLTRFVVFIAVAPRGVAFDALDKKKVRLFFVILGPPEQVNQHLRILATISRLVAHTGIKRELMAARSVETMVESLIRNLGEPVAPGTAQQREAMKLLLVNLYVEEYLYDILEILLELGVEGATILDATGMGRYISNVPIFAEFIGFMQERKNFSKTVLALVPERHVQKIIESIEGVTGDLDTREGAAVIVLDISLYKGTMKMI
;
A
#
# COMPACT_ATOMS: atom_id res chain seq x y z
N MET A 1 -16.40 -5.65 6.51
CA MET A 1 -16.60 -7.02 6.00
C MET A 1 -15.26 -7.73 6.06
N GLU A 2 -15.20 -8.82 6.82
CA GLU A 2 -13.96 -9.53 7.12
C GLU A 2 -13.58 -10.45 5.95
N ILE A 3 -12.32 -10.38 5.50
CA ILE A 3 -11.78 -11.26 4.44
C ILE A 3 -11.94 -12.74 4.80
N GLN A 4 -12.02 -13.05 6.09
CA GLN A 4 -12.30 -14.38 6.62
C GLN A 4 -13.54 -15.01 5.96
N ASN A 5 -14.59 -14.22 5.70
CA ASN A 5 -15.83 -14.69 5.07
C ASN A 5 -15.70 -14.96 3.55
N THR A 6 -14.58 -14.61 2.96
CA THR A 6 -14.26 -14.87 1.53
C THR A 6 -13.26 -16.00 1.37
N LEU A 7 -12.67 -16.50 2.46
CA LEU A 7 -11.72 -17.60 2.42
C LEU A 7 -12.48 -18.91 2.10
N ALA A 8 -11.93 -19.70 1.18
CA ALA A 8 -12.43 -21.01 0.77
C ALA A 8 -11.41 -22.09 1.18
N PRO A 9 -11.44 -22.58 2.44
CA PRO A 9 -10.50 -23.57 2.95
C PRO A 9 -10.44 -24.85 2.10
N GLU A 10 -11.55 -25.25 1.48
CA GLU A 10 -11.65 -26.40 0.58
C GLU A 10 -10.79 -26.29 -0.69
N CYS A 11 -10.41 -25.06 -1.06
CA CYS A 11 -9.52 -24.79 -2.19
C CYS A 11 -8.03 -24.73 -1.78
N CYS A 12 -7.74 -24.65 -0.48
CA CYS A 12 -6.38 -24.47 0.02
C CYS A 12 -5.54 -25.76 -0.08
N THR A 13 -4.23 -25.60 -0.26
CA THR A 13 -3.27 -26.73 -0.23
C THR A 13 -1.90 -26.30 0.25
N ASN A 14 -1.24 -27.11 1.08
CA ASN A 14 0.15 -26.89 1.49
C ASN A 14 1.17 -27.71 0.66
N ARG A 15 0.71 -28.43 -0.36
CA ARG A 15 1.53 -29.30 -1.23
C ARG A 15 1.27 -29.03 -2.71
N PHE A 16 1.25 -27.75 -3.07
CA PHE A 16 1.12 -27.31 -4.46
C PHE A 16 2.35 -27.69 -5.29
N THR A 17 2.13 -28.12 -6.53
CA THR A 17 3.19 -28.47 -7.48
C THR A 17 2.78 -28.06 -8.87
N ALA A 18 3.68 -27.40 -9.60
CA ALA A 18 3.51 -27.05 -10.99
C ALA A 18 4.89 -26.94 -11.66
N ARG A 19 4.98 -27.25 -12.95
CA ARG A 19 6.26 -27.25 -13.69
C ARG A 19 6.54 -25.93 -14.40
N SER A 20 5.50 -25.17 -14.70
CA SER A 20 5.57 -23.88 -15.38
C SER A 20 4.51 -22.91 -14.86
N LYS A 21 4.57 -21.66 -15.30
CA LYS A 21 3.57 -20.64 -15.00
C LYS A 21 2.16 -21.04 -15.48
N ASP A 22 2.04 -21.55 -16.70
CA ASP A 22 0.76 -22.02 -17.26
C ASP A 22 0.19 -23.21 -16.46
N ASP A 23 1.06 -24.17 -16.16
CA ASP A 23 0.73 -25.36 -15.38
C ASP A 23 0.25 -24.99 -13.96
N ALA A 24 0.85 -23.95 -13.37
CA ALA A 24 0.38 -23.39 -12.10
C ALA A 24 -1.00 -22.75 -12.22
N ILE A 25 -1.25 -21.92 -13.22
CA ILE A 25 -2.57 -21.29 -13.40
C ILE A 25 -3.66 -22.37 -13.58
N ARG A 26 -3.38 -23.40 -14.38
CA ARG A 26 -4.29 -24.55 -14.57
C ARG A 26 -4.55 -25.30 -13.27
N ALA A 27 -3.49 -25.61 -12.52
CA ALA A 27 -3.63 -26.28 -11.23
C ALA A 27 -4.38 -25.44 -10.20
N LEU A 28 -4.23 -24.11 -10.20
CA LEU A 28 -5.00 -23.19 -9.35
C LEU A 28 -6.47 -23.15 -9.75
N ALA A 29 -6.80 -23.13 -11.05
CA ALA A 29 -8.18 -23.22 -11.53
C ALA A 29 -8.86 -24.52 -11.07
N LYS A 30 -8.14 -25.65 -11.12
CA LYS A 30 -8.60 -26.95 -10.60
C LYS A 30 -8.85 -26.95 -9.09
N LEU A 31 -8.11 -26.15 -8.32
CA LEU A 31 -8.38 -25.98 -6.89
C LEU A 31 -9.63 -25.12 -6.67
N ALA A 32 -9.79 -24.04 -7.45
CA ALA A 32 -10.89 -23.09 -7.29
C ALA A 32 -12.29 -23.71 -7.49
N VAL A 33 -12.44 -24.69 -8.38
CA VAL A 33 -13.72 -25.39 -8.61
C VAL A 33 -14.19 -26.23 -7.42
N ARG A 34 -13.34 -26.44 -6.39
CA ARG A 34 -13.75 -27.10 -5.15
C ARG A 34 -14.68 -26.21 -4.32
N SER A 35 -14.63 -24.89 -4.50
CA SER A 35 -15.50 -24.00 -3.75
C SER A 35 -16.95 -24.12 -4.24
N PRO A 36 -17.94 -24.25 -3.33
CA PRO A 36 -19.35 -24.20 -3.69
C PRO A 36 -19.75 -22.91 -4.40
N ALA A 37 -19.02 -21.81 -4.17
CA ALA A 37 -19.24 -20.54 -4.86
C ALA A 37 -18.95 -20.64 -6.37
N CYS A 38 -18.06 -21.54 -6.78
CA CYS A 38 -17.73 -21.81 -8.17
C CYS A 38 -18.65 -22.87 -8.82
N ALA A 39 -19.70 -23.32 -8.14
CA ALA A 39 -20.63 -24.31 -8.68
C ALA A 39 -21.24 -23.83 -10.01
N GLY A 40 -21.16 -24.66 -11.06
CA GLY A 40 -21.63 -24.32 -12.40
C GLY A 40 -20.63 -23.52 -13.26
N ILE A 41 -19.47 -23.14 -12.71
CA ILE A 41 -18.39 -22.51 -13.48
C ILE A 41 -17.38 -23.59 -13.86
N ALA A 42 -17.10 -23.74 -15.15
CA ALA A 42 -16.15 -24.74 -15.64
C ALA A 42 -14.70 -24.38 -15.26
N GLU A 43 -13.87 -25.38 -14.93
CA GLU A 43 -12.44 -25.21 -14.64
C GLU A 43 -11.73 -24.42 -15.76
N GLN A 44 -12.06 -24.74 -17.01
CA GLN A 44 -11.48 -24.07 -18.18
C GLN A 44 -11.79 -22.57 -18.19
N THR A 45 -13.00 -22.16 -17.81
CA THR A 45 -13.38 -20.74 -17.70
C THR A 45 -12.53 -20.01 -16.66
N ILE A 46 -12.29 -20.64 -15.50
CA ILE A 46 -11.44 -20.08 -14.44
C ILE A 46 -9.99 -19.95 -14.92
N TYR A 47 -9.48 -20.98 -15.59
CA TYR A 47 -8.14 -20.95 -16.21
C TYR A 47 -8.04 -19.81 -17.23
N ASP A 48 -8.99 -19.68 -18.14
CA ASP A 48 -8.95 -18.69 -19.22
C ASP A 48 -8.90 -17.25 -18.67
N VAL A 49 -9.70 -16.94 -17.64
CA VAL A 49 -9.67 -15.59 -17.05
C VAL A 49 -8.41 -15.31 -16.25
N LEU A 50 -7.86 -16.31 -15.54
CA LEU A 50 -6.60 -16.16 -14.80
C LEU A 50 -5.42 -16.04 -15.77
N ALA A 51 -5.39 -16.85 -16.83
CA ALA A 51 -4.35 -16.82 -17.85
C ALA A 51 -4.40 -15.50 -18.63
N LYS A 52 -5.60 -15.03 -19.01
CA LYS A 52 -5.79 -13.71 -19.61
C LYS A 52 -5.27 -12.62 -18.70
N ARG A 53 -5.56 -12.66 -17.39
CA ARG A 53 -5.04 -11.66 -16.45
C ARG A 53 -3.51 -11.74 -16.32
N GLU A 54 -2.92 -12.93 -16.18
CA GLU A 54 -1.47 -13.08 -16.06
C GLU A 54 -0.74 -12.59 -17.33
N SER A 55 -1.34 -12.74 -18.50
CA SER A 55 -0.76 -12.27 -19.77
C SER A 55 -0.61 -10.74 -19.87
N GLN A 56 -1.41 -9.99 -19.11
CA GLN A 56 -1.31 -8.52 -19.05
C GLN A 56 -0.12 -8.04 -18.23
N GLY A 57 0.51 -8.94 -17.47
CA GLY A 57 1.62 -8.64 -16.59
C GLY A 57 1.60 -9.60 -15.40
N SER A 58 2.78 -10.08 -15.02
CA SER A 58 2.86 -11.12 -14.00
C SER A 58 2.24 -10.68 -12.68
N THR A 59 1.48 -11.59 -12.06
CA THR A 59 0.97 -11.41 -10.70
C THR A 59 1.96 -11.88 -9.63
N GLY A 60 3.16 -12.31 -10.03
CA GLY A 60 4.28 -12.59 -9.15
C GLY A 60 4.82 -11.31 -8.52
N PHE A 61 4.33 -10.98 -7.33
CA PHE A 61 4.67 -9.78 -6.57
C PHE A 61 6.15 -9.74 -6.12
N GLY A 62 6.82 -10.90 -6.09
CA GLY A 62 8.19 -11.07 -5.60
C GLY A 62 8.22 -11.57 -4.15
N ASN A 63 9.43 -11.80 -3.63
CA ASN A 63 9.66 -12.40 -2.32
C ASN A 63 8.92 -13.73 -2.12
N GLU A 64 8.97 -14.59 -3.14
CA GLU A 64 8.34 -15.92 -3.20
C GLU A 64 6.79 -15.91 -3.23
N VAL A 65 6.15 -14.78 -3.52
CA VAL A 65 4.68 -14.63 -3.51
C VAL A 65 4.13 -14.27 -4.89
N ALA A 66 2.96 -14.84 -5.24
CA ALA A 66 2.10 -14.38 -6.32
C ALA A 66 0.66 -14.18 -5.84
N LEU A 67 -0.06 -13.26 -6.51
CA LEU A 67 -1.48 -12.99 -6.27
C LEU A 67 -2.31 -13.20 -7.56
N PRO A 68 -2.44 -14.42 -8.10
CA PRO A 68 -3.30 -14.66 -9.25
C PRO A 68 -4.73 -14.25 -8.93
N HIS A 69 -5.30 -13.34 -9.71
CA HIS A 69 -6.63 -12.82 -9.45
C HIS A 69 -7.42 -12.66 -10.74
N ALA A 70 -8.72 -12.84 -10.68
CA ALA A 70 -9.58 -12.65 -11.83
C ALA A 70 -11.00 -12.28 -11.42
N ARG A 71 -11.72 -11.67 -12.36
CA ARG A 71 -13.17 -11.49 -12.27
C ARG A 71 -13.82 -12.58 -13.12
N ILE A 72 -14.85 -13.23 -12.59
CA ILE A 72 -15.53 -14.36 -13.23
C ILE A 72 -17.00 -14.05 -13.38
N GLU A 73 -17.49 -14.05 -14.61
CA GLU A 73 -18.92 -13.96 -14.92
C GLU A 73 -19.69 -15.11 -14.25
N GLY A 74 -20.83 -14.79 -13.64
CA GLY A 74 -21.66 -15.78 -12.92
C GLY A 74 -21.22 -16.09 -11.48
N LEU A 75 -20.07 -15.57 -11.02
CA LEU A 75 -19.63 -15.73 -9.64
C LEU A 75 -20.29 -14.67 -8.75
N THR A 76 -21.05 -15.08 -7.72
CA THR A 76 -21.86 -14.14 -6.89
C THR A 76 -21.15 -13.65 -5.62
N ARG A 77 -20.05 -14.29 -5.23
CA ARG A 77 -19.27 -13.95 -4.03
C ARG A 77 -17.77 -14.19 -4.27
N PHE A 78 -16.93 -13.54 -3.48
CA PHE A 78 -15.48 -13.75 -3.57
C PHE A 78 -15.07 -15.15 -3.10
N VAL A 79 -14.08 -15.70 -3.78
CA VAL A 79 -13.37 -16.93 -3.42
C VAL A 79 -11.89 -16.59 -3.28
N VAL A 80 -11.39 -16.68 -2.06
CA VAL A 80 -9.99 -16.44 -1.72
C VAL A 80 -9.40 -17.74 -1.19
N PHE A 81 -8.23 -18.16 -1.66
CA PHE A 81 -7.56 -19.34 -1.12
C PHE A 81 -6.05 -19.27 -1.28
N ILE A 82 -5.35 -20.13 -0.54
CA ILE A 82 -3.89 -20.17 -0.51
C ILE A 82 -3.36 -21.53 -0.99
N ALA A 83 -2.32 -21.50 -1.82
CA ALA A 83 -1.57 -22.68 -2.22
C ALA A 83 -0.07 -22.49 -1.94
N VAL A 84 0.54 -23.43 -1.21
CA VAL A 84 1.97 -23.44 -0.90
C VAL A 84 2.68 -24.45 -1.79
N ALA A 85 3.65 -24.01 -2.59
CA ALA A 85 4.56 -24.85 -3.36
C ALA A 85 5.92 -24.97 -2.67
N PRO A 86 6.20 -26.06 -1.94
CA PRO A 86 7.45 -26.19 -1.18
C PRO A 86 8.71 -26.04 -2.04
N ARG A 87 8.68 -26.56 -3.28
CA ARG A 87 9.79 -26.51 -4.25
C ARG A 87 9.85 -25.22 -5.09
N GLY A 88 8.84 -24.37 -4.96
CA GLY A 88 8.67 -23.17 -5.77
C GLY A 88 8.34 -23.44 -7.24
N VAL A 89 7.74 -22.45 -7.89
CA VAL A 89 7.34 -22.48 -9.30
C VAL A 89 7.96 -21.27 -10.01
N ALA A 90 8.51 -21.49 -11.21
CA ALA A 90 8.91 -20.38 -12.07
C ALA A 90 7.64 -19.69 -12.60
N PHE A 91 7.37 -18.48 -12.11
CA PHE A 91 6.11 -17.76 -12.33
C PHE A 91 6.35 -16.32 -12.81
N ASP A 92 7.54 -16.02 -13.33
CA ASP A 92 7.93 -14.68 -13.83
C ASP A 92 7.76 -13.53 -12.84
N ALA A 93 7.97 -13.80 -11.54
CA ALA A 93 7.91 -12.78 -10.50
C ALA A 93 8.86 -11.61 -10.76
N LEU A 94 8.51 -10.42 -10.23
CA LEU A 94 9.26 -9.18 -10.41
C LEU A 94 10.75 -9.29 -10.03
N ASP A 95 11.05 -10.03 -8.97
CA ASP A 95 12.41 -10.27 -8.47
C ASP A 95 13.09 -11.52 -9.08
N LYS A 96 12.45 -12.13 -10.09
CA LYS A 96 12.89 -13.35 -10.78
C LYS A 96 13.05 -14.58 -9.89
N LYS A 97 12.59 -14.55 -8.63
CA LYS A 97 12.59 -15.71 -7.74
C LYS A 97 11.42 -16.63 -8.06
N LYS A 98 11.56 -17.91 -7.69
CA LYS A 98 10.44 -18.87 -7.75
C LYS A 98 9.37 -18.47 -6.72
N VAL A 99 8.11 -18.59 -7.11
CA VAL A 99 6.97 -18.36 -6.24
C VAL A 99 6.67 -19.64 -5.46
N ARG A 100 6.51 -19.51 -4.14
CA ARG A 100 6.16 -20.60 -3.22
C ARG A 100 4.81 -20.39 -2.55
N LEU A 101 4.31 -19.16 -2.50
CA LEU A 101 3.00 -18.83 -1.93
C LEU A 101 2.12 -18.19 -3.00
N PHE A 102 0.97 -18.80 -3.25
CA PHE A 102 -0.05 -18.28 -4.14
C PHE A 102 -1.27 -17.88 -3.33
N PHE A 103 -1.68 -16.62 -3.43
CA PHE A 103 -2.94 -16.13 -2.90
C PHE A 103 -3.88 -15.86 -4.06
N VAL A 104 -4.85 -16.75 -4.26
CA VAL A 104 -5.79 -16.64 -5.38
C VAL A 104 -7.00 -15.84 -4.97
N ILE A 105 -7.44 -14.90 -5.81
CA ILE A 105 -8.61 -14.05 -5.57
C ILE A 105 -9.53 -14.09 -6.78
N LEU A 106 -10.69 -14.72 -6.65
CA LEU A 106 -11.73 -14.74 -7.67
C LEU A 106 -12.94 -13.97 -7.14
N GLY A 107 -13.60 -13.18 -8.00
CA GLY A 107 -14.78 -12.45 -7.58
C GLY A 107 -15.69 -12.00 -8.72
N PRO A 108 -16.91 -11.52 -8.38
CA PRO A 108 -17.85 -10.96 -9.35
C PRO A 108 -17.27 -9.75 -10.11
N PRO A 109 -17.64 -9.55 -11.38
CA PRO A 109 -17.27 -8.37 -12.16
C PRO A 109 -17.69 -7.04 -11.52
N GLU A 110 -18.83 -7.01 -10.81
CA GLU A 110 -19.50 -5.81 -10.31
C GLU A 110 -18.88 -5.28 -9.01
N GLN A 111 -18.14 -6.12 -8.26
CA GLN A 111 -17.64 -5.77 -6.93
C GLN A 111 -16.18 -5.29 -6.94
N VAL A 112 -15.86 -4.35 -7.83
CA VAL A 112 -14.48 -3.85 -8.05
C VAL A 112 -13.83 -3.31 -6.78
N ASN A 113 -14.56 -2.49 -6.01
CA ASN A 113 -14.04 -1.90 -4.77
C ASN A 113 -13.67 -2.96 -3.72
N GLN A 114 -14.45 -4.03 -3.63
CA GLN A 114 -14.15 -5.14 -2.72
C GLN A 114 -12.94 -5.93 -3.19
N HIS A 115 -12.80 -6.15 -4.50
CA HIS A 115 -11.63 -6.79 -5.10
C HIS A 115 -10.35 -6.02 -4.74
N LEU A 116 -10.34 -4.69 -4.90
CA LEU A 116 -9.21 -3.83 -4.55
C LEU A 116 -8.89 -3.88 -3.05
N ARG A 117 -9.91 -3.93 -2.18
CA ARG A 117 -9.72 -4.06 -0.72
C ARG A 117 -9.09 -5.40 -0.34
N ILE A 118 -9.50 -6.50 -0.96
CA ILE A 118 -8.91 -7.83 -0.73
C ILE A 118 -7.44 -7.84 -1.18
N LEU A 119 -7.16 -7.37 -2.41
CA LEU A 119 -5.80 -7.25 -2.93
C LEU A 119 -4.90 -6.41 -2.02
N ALA A 120 -5.38 -5.26 -1.56
CA ALA A 120 -4.62 -4.38 -0.67
C ALA A 120 -4.30 -5.05 0.66
N THR A 121 -5.24 -5.82 1.20
CA THR A 121 -5.07 -6.50 2.49
C THR A 121 -4.12 -7.68 2.39
N ILE A 122 -4.26 -8.53 1.37
CA ILE A 122 -3.32 -9.64 1.14
C ILE A 122 -1.92 -9.06 0.85
N SER A 123 -1.82 -7.98 0.07
CA SER A 123 -0.53 -7.32 -0.18
C SER A 123 0.16 -6.81 1.09
N ARG A 124 -0.59 -6.27 2.06
CA ARG A 124 -0.04 -5.89 3.37
C ARG A 124 0.39 -7.11 4.17
N LEU A 125 -0.47 -8.12 4.25
CA LEU A 125 -0.21 -9.37 4.95
C LEU A 125 1.12 -10.00 4.52
N VAL A 126 1.32 -10.16 3.21
CA VAL A 126 2.52 -10.82 2.65
C VAL A 126 3.79 -9.97 2.71
N ALA A 127 3.67 -8.66 3.00
CA ALA A 127 4.82 -7.80 3.24
C ALA A 127 5.51 -8.15 4.58
N HIS A 128 4.80 -8.76 5.52
CA HIS A 128 5.37 -9.24 6.78
C HIS A 128 6.06 -10.59 6.59
N THR A 129 7.35 -10.69 6.95
CA THR A 129 8.09 -11.94 6.71
C THR A 129 7.67 -13.08 7.64
N GLY A 130 7.15 -12.76 8.83
CA GLY A 130 6.71 -13.72 9.84
C GLY A 130 5.63 -14.66 9.33
N ILE A 131 4.55 -14.10 8.78
CA ILE A 131 3.44 -14.93 8.27
C ILE A 131 3.86 -15.83 7.12
N LYS A 132 4.74 -15.37 6.22
CA LYS A 132 5.20 -16.20 5.10
C LYS A 132 5.93 -17.45 5.60
N ARG A 133 6.79 -17.30 6.60
CA ARG A 133 7.47 -18.44 7.24
C ARG A 133 6.47 -19.39 7.89
N GLU A 134 5.48 -18.83 8.59
CA GLU A 134 4.45 -19.63 9.25
C GLU A 134 3.62 -20.46 8.25
N LEU A 135 3.11 -19.80 7.20
CA LEU A 135 2.34 -20.46 6.13
C LEU A 135 3.17 -21.53 5.40
N MET A 136 4.47 -21.28 5.18
CA MET A 136 5.37 -22.27 4.57
C MET A 136 5.74 -23.44 5.50
N ALA A 137 5.69 -23.24 6.82
CA ALA A 137 6.01 -24.26 7.82
C ALA A 137 4.79 -25.09 8.22
N ALA A 138 3.57 -24.67 7.84
CA ALA A 138 2.33 -25.34 8.18
C ALA A 138 2.29 -26.79 7.65
N ARG A 139 2.15 -27.75 8.57
CA ARG A 139 2.17 -29.19 8.25
C ARG A 139 0.84 -29.72 7.71
N SER A 140 -0.25 -28.99 7.91
CA SER A 140 -1.58 -29.31 7.39
C SER A 140 -2.27 -28.06 6.80
N VAL A 141 -3.34 -28.29 6.03
CA VAL A 141 -4.14 -27.19 5.46
C VAL A 141 -4.88 -26.44 6.55
N GLU A 142 -5.34 -27.15 7.58
CA GLU A 142 -6.03 -26.60 8.74
C GLU A 142 -5.15 -25.61 9.48
N THR A 143 -3.92 -26.03 9.87
CA THR A 143 -2.97 -25.12 10.54
C THR A 143 -2.62 -23.92 9.66
N MET A 144 -2.47 -24.12 8.35
CA MET A 144 -2.19 -23.04 7.41
C MET A 144 -3.34 -22.01 7.36
N VAL A 145 -4.58 -22.49 7.31
CA VAL A 145 -5.78 -21.66 7.30
C VAL A 145 -5.96 -20.95 8.64
N GLU A 146 -5.75 -21.62 9.77
CA GLU A 146 -5.77 -21.01 11.10
C GLU A 146 -4.71 -19.90 11.24
N SER A 147 -3.48 -20.15 10.79
CA SER A 147 -2.42 -19.13 10.73
C SER A 147 -2.86 -17.94 9.89
N LEU A 148 -3.44 -18.19 8.72
CA LEU A 148 -3.94 -17.12 7.84
C LEU A 148 -5.06 -16.32 8.52
N ILE A 149 -6.07 -16.97 9.07
CA ILE A 149 -7.21 -16.33 9.74
C ILE A 149 -6.73 -15.51 10.94
N ARG A 150 -5.85 -16.04 11.78
CA ARG A 150 -5.30 -15.32 12.93
C ARG A 150 -4.60 -14.04 12.49
N ASN A 151 -3.79 -14.09 11.43
CA ASN A 151 -3.12 -12.92 10.88
C ASN A 151 -4.04 -12.00 10.05
N LEU A 152 -5.24 -12.45 9.66
CA LEU A 152 -6.28 -11.62 9.02
C LEU A 152 -7.22 -10.97 10.05
N GLY A 153 -7.38 -11.59 11.23
CA GLY A 153 -8.21 -11.15 12.35
C GLY A 153 -7.45 -10.33 13.39
N GLU A 154 -6.14 -10.50 13.50
CA GLU A 154 -5.28 -9.47 14.07
C GLU A 154 -5.15 -8.34 13.04
N PRO A 155 -5.38 -7.06 13.40
CA PRO A 155 -4.78 -5.98 12.63
C PRO A 155 -3.29 -6.30 12.62
N VAL A 156 -2.76 -6.67 11.45
CA VAL A 156 -1.35 -7.03 11.32
C VAL A 156 -0.54 -5.87 11.87
N ALA A 157 -0.02 -6.06 13.08
CA ALA A 157 0.94 -5.16 13.66
C ALA A 157 2.13 -5.17 12.71
N PRO A 158 2.55 -4.01 12.19
CA PRO A 158 3.57 -4.02 11.17
C PRO A 158 4.93 -4.48 11.73
N GLY A 159 5.38 -5.69 11.36
CA GLY A 159 6.77 -6.13 11.54
C GLY A 159 7.04 -7.43 10.78
N THR A 160 8.06 -7.59 9.93
CA THR A 160 9.42 -7.11 10.06
C THR A 160 9.85 -6.31 8.81
N ALA A 161 9.76 -5.00 8.88
CA ALA A 161 11.01 -4.30 8.64
C ALA A 161 11.81 -4.45 9.93
N GLN A 162 13.14 -4.45 9.85
CA GLN A 162 13.94 -3.78 10.86
C GLN A 162 13.13 -2.57 11.35
N GLN A 163 12.62 -2.62 12.59
CA GLN A 163 11.51 -1.79 13.13
C GLN A 163 11.21 -0.64 12.19
N ARG A 164 10.20 -0.80 11.30
CA ARG A 164 9.85 0.28 10.38
C ARG A 164 9.38 1.38 11.29
N GLU A 165 10.29 2.31 11.49
CA GLU A 165 10.11 3.46 12.32
C GLU A 165 8.78 4.10 11.96
N ALA A 166 7.96 4.39 12.95
CA ALA A 166 6.70 5.07 12.73
C ALA A 166 7.01 6.36 11.99
N MET A 167 6.35 6.58 10.85
CA MET A 167 6.57 7.76 10.02
C MET A 167 5.38 8.71 10.15
N LYS A 168 5.66 10.01 10.16
CA LYS A 168 4.65 11.06 9.99
C LYS A 168 4.81 11.73 8.64
N LEU A 169 3.74 12.31 8.13
CA LEU A 169 3.81 13.23 7.02
C LEU A 169 4.00 14.62 7.59
N LEU A 170 5.17 15.21 7.34
CA LEU A 170 5.47 16.59 7.69
C LEU A 170 5.12 17.48 6.49
N LEU A 171 4.30 18.49 6.74
CA LEU A 171 4.05 19.58 5.80
C LEU A 171 4.57 20.88 6.43
N VAL A 172 5.54 21.52 5.78
CA VAL A 172 6.05 22.83 6.20
C VAL A 172 5.62 23.85 5.15
N ASN A 173 4.67 24.71 5.49
CA ASN A 173 4.27 25.83 4.65
C ASN A 173 5.18 27.02 4.95
N LEU A 174 5.94 27.46 3.97
CA LEU A 174 6.85 28.59 4.06
C LEU A 174 6.30 29.74 3.23
N TYR A 175 6.05 30.88 3.88
CA TYR A 175 5.70 32.13 3.20
C TYR A 175 6.95 33.00 2.97
N VAL A 176 8.03 32.76 3.69
CA VAL A 176 9.35 33.40 3.46
C VAL A 176 10.24 32.42 2.71
N GLU A 177 10.68 32.78 1.50
CA GLU A 177 11.46 31.90 0.64
C GLU A 177 12.87 31.62 1.19
N GLU A 178 13.46 32.57 1.92
CA GLU A 178 14.79 32.44 2.53
C GLU A 178 14.91 31.23 3.45
N TYR A 179 13.83 30.85 4.15
CA TYR A 179 13.83 29.70 5.05
C TYR A 179 13.92 28.36 4.32
N LEU A 180 13.62 28.28 3.03
CA LEU A 180 13.52 26.99 2.34
C LEU A 180 14.80 26.16 2.46
N TYR A 181 15.96 26.77 2.20
CA TYR A 181 17.23 26.03 2.18
C TYR A 181 17.63 25.58 3.58
N ASP A 182 17.46 26.43 4.59
CA ASP A 182 17.73 26.11 5.99
C ASP A 182 16.87 24.91 6.45
N ILE A 183 15.60 24.89 6.05
CA ILE A 183 14.67 23.79 6.40
C ILE A 183 15.09 22.48 5.71
N LEU A 184 15.50 22.53 4.44
CA LEU A 184 15.99 21.35 3.73
C LEU A 184 17.28 20.81 4.34
N GLU A 185 18.18 21.70 4.78
CA GLU A 185 19.42 21.33 5.47
C GLU A 185 19.13 20.61 6.79
N ILE A 186 18.25 21.18 7.64
CA ILE A 186 17.78 20.55 8.88
C ILE A 186 17.23 19.14 8.62
N LEU A 187 16.40 18.98 7.59
CA LEU A 187 15.84 17.69 7.23
C LEU A 187 16.94 16.68 6.86
N LEU A 188 17.91 17.08 6.04
CA LEU A 188 19.03 16.23 5.64
C LEU A 188 19.91 15.83 6.84
N GLU A 189 20.25 16.77 7.72
CA GLU A 189 21.05 16.50 8.93
C GLU A 189 20.36 15.49 9.86
N LEU A 190 19.03 15.52 9.90
CA LEU A 190 18.20 14.61 10.68
C LEU A 190 17.86 13.31 9.92
N GLY A 191 18.54 13.05 8.80
CA GLY A 191 18.45 11.80 8.04
C GLY A 191 17.18 11.68 7.19
N VAL A 192 16.50 12.79 6.91
CA VAL A 192 15.37 12.83 5.97
C VAL A 192 15.94 12.96 4.55
N GLU A 193 16.10 11.82 3.90
CA GLU A 193 16.77 11.68 2.61
C GLU A 193 15.94 12.16 1.39
N GLY A 194 14.76 12.75 1.61
CA GLY A 194 13.94 13.26 0.51
C GLY A 194 12.68 13.98 0.93
N ALA A 195 12.39 15.07 0.22
CA ALA A 195 11.22 15.90 0.37
C ALA A 195 10.71 16.34 -1.01
N THR A 196 9.41 16.62 -1.11
CA THR A 196 8.78 17.22 -2.28
C THR A 196 8.46 18.68 -1.98
N ILE A 197 8.87 19.59 -2.86
CA ILE A 197 8.56 21.01 -2.72
C ILE A 197 7.43 21.34 -3.69
N LEU A 198 6.34 21.91 -3.18
CA LEU A 198 5.22 22.39 -3.97
C LEU A 198 5.19 23.91 -3.92
N ASP A 199 5.18 24.54 -5.09
CA ASP A 199 4.85 25.96 -5.21
C ASP A 199 3.32 26.12 -5.15
N ALA A 200 2.86 26.86 -4.17
CA ALA A 200 1.45 27.10 -3.91
C ALA A 200 1.12 28.59 -3.97
N THR A 201 -0.14 28.88 -4.22
CA THR A 201 -0.67 30.24 -4.28
C THR A 201 -1.81 30.38 -3.28
N GLY A 202 -1.78 31.43 -2.48
CA GLY A 202 -2.80 31.72 -1.48
C GLY A 202 -4.14 32.11 -2.10
N MET A 203 -5.21 31.95 -1.33
CA MET A 203 -6.57 32.31 -1.73
C MET A 203 -6.76 33.80 -2.05
N GLY A 204 -5.92 34.68 -1.49
CA GLY A 204 -5.94 36.12 -1.75
C GLY A 204 -5.83 36.46 -3.24
N ARG A 205 -5.09 35.66 -4.01
CA ARG A 205 -4.99 35.83 -5.48
C ARG A 205 -6.31 35.61 -6.20
N TYR A 206 -7.17 34.72 -5.70
CA TYR A 206 -8.44 34.40 -6.35
C TYR A 206 -9.57 35.29 -5.84
N ILE A 207 -9.58 35.58 -4.53
CA ILE A 207 -10.64 36.34 -3.89
C ILE A 207 -10.55 37.83 -4.20
N SER A 208 -9.35 38.35 -4.48
CA SER A 208 -9.16 39.74 -4.94
C SER A 208 -9.92 40.08 -6.23
N ASN A 209 -10.36 39.09 -7.01
CA ASN A 209 -11.18 39.29 -8.21
C ASN A 209 -12.70 39.21 -7.96
N VAL A 210 -13.13 38.99 -6.72
CA VAL A 210 -14.56 38.87 -6.36
C VAL A 210 -15.06 40.22 -5.81
N PRO A 211 -16.09 40.85 -6.43
CA PRO A 211 -16.49 42.23 -6.12
C PRO A 211 -16.83 42.52 -4.65
N ILE A 212 -17.39 41.54 -3.94
CA ILE A 212 -17.75 41.69 -2.52
C ILE A 212 -16.54 41.78 -1.59
N PHE A 213 -15.36 41.33 -2.04
CA PHE A 213 -14.12 41.34 -1.27
C PHE A 213 -13.14 42.43 -1.75
N ALA A 214 -13.59 43.32 -2.66
CA ALA A 214 -12.75 44.34 -3.28
C ALA A 214 -12.13 45.32 -2.27
N GLU A 215 -12.84 45.63 -1.19
CA GLU A 215 -12.36 46.51 -0.11
C GLU A 215 -11.25 45.87 0.75
N PHE A 216 -11.14 44.54 0.75
CA PHE A 216 -10.10 43.78 1.47
C PHE A 216 -8.85 43.52 0.63
N ILE A 217 -8.82 43.97 -0.63
CA ILE A 217 -7.70 43.75 -1.56
C ILE A 217 -6.39 44.33 -1.00
N GLY A 218 -6.43 45.53 -0.40
CA GLY A 218 -5.24 46.15 0.19
C GLY A 218 -4.62 45.32 1.32
N PHE A 219 -5.46 44.67 2.13
CA PHE A 219 -5.01 43.78 3.22
C PHE A 219 -4.45 42.45 2.70
N MET A 220 -4.98 41.92 1.59
CA MET A 220 -4.58 40.63 1.00
C MET A 220 -3.47 40.71 -0.06
N GLN A 221 -3.18 41.89 -0.60
CA GLN A 221 -2.09 42.08 -1.57
C GLN A 221 -0.72 42.31 -0.90
N GLU A 222 -0.68 42.80 0.34
CA GLU A 222 0.58 43.17 1.01
C GLU A 222 1.37 41.99 1.59
N ARG A 223 0.79 40.80 1.74
CA ARG A 223 1.50 39.62 2.28
C ARG A 223 1.45 38.43 1.32
N LYS A 224 2.59 38.21 0.66
CA LYS A 224 3.09 36.94 0.10
C LYS A 224 1.99 35.94 -0.30
N ASN A 225 1.32 36.22 -1.43
CA ASN A 225 0.32 35.32 -2.04
C ASN A 225 0.90 34.02 -2.61
N PHE A 226 2.16 33.72 -2.31
CA PHE A 226 2.87 32.54 -2.72
C PHE A 226 3.47 31.89 -1.48
N SER A 227 3.36 30.56 -1.43
CA SER A 227 4.01 29.76 -0.40
C SER A 227 4.72 28.59 -1.06
N LYS A 228 5.77 28.10 -0.40
CA LYS A 228 6.37 26.82 -0.73
C LYS A 228 5.98 25.83 0.35
N THR A 229 5.41 24.70 -0.04
CA THR A 229 5.10 23.63 0.88
C THR A 229 6.13 22.54 0.73
N VAL A 230 6.89 22.27 1.79
CA VAL A 230 7.80 21.13 1.88
C VAL A 230 7.00 19.95 2.44
N LEU A 231 6.90 18.87 1.67
CA LEU A 231 6.29 17.60 2.08
C LEU A 231 7.40 16.58 2.29
N ALA A 232 7.49 16.02 3.49
CA ALA A 232 8.48 14.99 3.80
C ALA A 232 7.88 13.85 4.61
N LEU A 233 8.33 12.63 4.34
CA LEU A 233 8.11 11.50 5.23
C LEU A 233 9.22 11.49 6.27
N VAL A 234 8.86 11.72 7.53
CA VAL A 234 9.83 11.82 8.62
C VAL A 234 9.59 10.76 9.67
N PRO A 235 10.66 10.17 10.25
CA PRO A 235 10.59 9.43 11.49
C PRO A 235 9.84 10.17 12.60
N GLU A 236 8.90 9.51 13.27
CA GLU A 236 8.16 10.06 14.40
C GLU A 236 9.12 10.52 15.51
N ARG A 237 10.20 9.77 15.76
CA ARG A 237 11.21 10.15 16.76
C ARG A 237 11.95 11.46 16.41
N HIS A 238 11.95 11.87 15.14
CA HIS A 238 12.61 13.11 14.70
C HIS A 238 11.64 14.31 14.67
N VAL A 239 10.32 14.10 14.72
CA VAL A 239 9.32 15.18 14.55
C VAL A 239 9.56 16.34 15.50
N GLN A 240 9.70 16.06 16.80
CA GLN A 240 9.87 17.11 17.81
C GLN A 240 11.16 17.90 17.57
N LYS A 241 12.27 17.21 17.32
CA LYS A 241 13.56 17.84 17.04
C LYS A 241 13.54 18.66 15.74
N ILE A 242 12.83 18.18 14.71
CA ILE A 242 12.61 18.93 13.47
C ILE A 242 11.87 20.23 13.79
N ILE A 243 10.74 20.17 14.49
CA ILE A 243 9.95 21.37 14.85
C ILE A 243 10.81 22.38 15.61
N GLU A 244 11.52 21.94 16.65
CA GLU A 244 12.42 22.82 17.43
C GLU A 244 13.51 23.47 16.56
N SER A 245 14.04 22.74 15.59
CA SER A 245 15.07 23.24 14.67
C SER A 245 14.48 24.24 13.67
N ILE A 246 13.25 23.99 13.19
CA ILE A 246 12.49 24.92 12.34
C ILE A 246 12.19 26.21 13.11
N GLU A 247 11.79 26.13 14.39
CA GLU A 247 11.58 27.30 15.24
C GLU A 247 12.87 28.08 15.49
N GLY A 248 14.02 27.39 15.54
CA GLY A 248 15.34 28.04 15.59
C GLY A 248 15.63 28.96 14.40
N VAL A 249 15.11 28.62 13.21
CA VAL A 249 15.27 29.40 11.97
C VAL A 249 14.16 30.44 11.80
N THR A 250 12.91 30.02 12.01
CA THR A 250 11.72 30.81 11.70
C THR A 250 11.28 31.70 12.86
N GLY A 251 11.71 31.40 14.09
CA GLY A 251 11.13 31.90 15.33
C GLY A 251 10.00 31.00 15.83
N ASP A 252 9.47 31.32 17.01
CA ASP A 252 8.33 30.62 17.62
C ASP A 252 7.14 30.59 16.66
N LEU A 253 6.69 29.38 16.29
CA LEU A 253 5.67 29.17 15.26
C LEU A 253 4.25 29.48 15.75
N ASP A 254 4.02 29.49 17.06
CA ASP A 254 2.72 29.82 17.66
C ASP A 254 2.48 31.34 17.71
N THR A 255 3.57 32.11 17.74
CA THR A 255 3.51 33.57 17.92
C THR A 255 3.96 34.36 16.69
N ARG A 256 4.70 33.75 15.76
CA ARG A 256 5.27 34.43 14.60
C ARG A 256 4.66 33.94 13.30
N GLU A 257 4.25 34.90 12.45
CA GLU A 257 3.79 34.62 11.10
C GLU A 257 4.97 34.38 10.14
N GLY A 258 4.78 33.49 9.16
CA GLY A 258 5.73 33.31 8.06
C GLY A 258 6.06 31.85 7.74
N ALA A 259 5.76 30.95 8.67
CA ALA A 259 5.82 29.51 8.47
C ALA A 259 4.70 28.82 9.24
N ALA A 260 4.32 27.61 8.82
CA ALA A 260 3.42 26.75 9.58
C ALA A 260 3.84 25.29 9.37
N VAL A 261 3.87 24.54 10.46
CA VAL A 261 4.18 23.10 10.43
C VAL A 261 2.91 22.32 10.74
N ILE A 262 2.60 21.34 9.88
CA ILE A 262 1.50 20.40 10.07
C ILE A 262 2.09 18.99 10.06
N VAL A 263 1.76 18.22 11.10
CA VAL A 263 2.17 16.82 11.22
C VAL A 263 0.93 15.96 11.14
N LEU A 264 0.91 15.03 10.18
CA LEU A 264 -0.20 14.09 10.01
C LEU A 264 0.24 12.66 10.28
N ASP A 265 -0.63 11.93 10.97
CA ASP A 265 -0.52 10.48 11.10
C ASP A 265 -0.77 9.81 9.76
N ILE A 266 0.11 8.87 9.38
CA ILE A 266 -0.03 8.11 8.14
C ILE A 266 -0.44 6.69 8.47
N SER A 267 -1.64 6.30 8.09
CA SER A 267 -2.10 4.91 8.23
C SER A 267 -1.47 3.98 7.18
N LEU A 268 -1.10 4.51 6.01
CA LEU A 268 -0.46 3.75 4.93
C LEU A 268 0.26 4.68 3.95
N TYR A 269 1.51 4.36 3.62
CA TYR A 269 2.20 4.88 2.44
C TYR A 269 3.00 3.75 1.78
N LYS A 270 3.34 3.92 0.50
CA LYS A 270 4.17 2.97 -0.26
C LYS A 270 5.17 3.75 -1.11
N GLY A 271 6.36 3.18 -1.29
CA GLY A 271 7.46 3.84 -2.02
C GLY A 271 8.40 4.60 -1.09
N THR A 272 9.27 5.41 -1.69
CA THR A 272 10.25 6.25 -1.00
C THR A 272 10.20 7.65 -1.60
N MET A 273 10.41 8.68 -0.78
CA MET A 273 10.60 10.06 -1.25
C MET A 273 12.07 10.41 -1.49
N LYS A 274 12.99 9.46 -1.30
CA LYS A 274 14.42 9.61 -1.58
C LYS A 274 14.63 10.06 -3.02
N MET A 275 15.45 11.07 -3.22
CA MET A 275 15.87 11.50 -4.56
C MET A 275 16.80 10.44 -5.16
N ILE A 276 16.57 10.07 -6.43
CA ILE A 276 17.42 9.15 -7.21
C ILE A 276 18.44 9.98 -7.98
#